data_AF-A0AAV2YXU1-F1
#
_entry.id   AF-A0AAV2YXU1-F1
#
_cell.length_a   1.000
_cell.length_b   1.000
_cell.length_c   1.000
_cell.angle_alpha   90.00
_cell.angle_beta   90.00
_cell.angle_gamma   90.00
#
_symmetry.space_group_name_H-M   'P 1'
#
loop_
_entity.id
_entity.type
_entity.pdbx_description
1 polymer ?
#
loop_
_entity_poly.entity_id
_entity_poly.type
_entity_poly.pdbx_seq_one_letter_code
_entity_poly.pdbx_strand_id
1 'polypeptide(L)'
;MTIHRSEEGPVGLAGLLATAICPRSVYASVLEDIMPVKMKTPDAIVRPLPQLTRDTKAFVITFDGAVKINEKTGSFGMVLWRVPEWKVIKAAE
;
A
#
# COMPACT_ATOMS: atom_id res chain seq x y z
N MET A 1 15.77 -48.11 6.57
CA MET A 1 15.83 -46.65 6.34
C MET A 1 15.51 -45.98 7.66
N THR A 2 16.51 -45.34 8.27
CA THR A 2 16.38 -44.77 9.61
C THR A 2 16.35 -43.25 9.48
N ILE A 3 15.30 -42.62 9.98
CA ILE A 3 15.11 -41.16 9.90
C ILE A 3 15.52 -40.58 11.25
N HIS A 4 16.48 -39.64 11.22
CA HIS A 4 16.95 -38.93 12.41
C HIS A 4 16.39 -37.51 12.42
N ARG A 5 16.01 -37.02 13.60
CA ARG A 5 15.46 -35.67 13.80
C ARG A 5 16.62 -34.68 13.93
N SER A 6 16.61 -33.61 13.13
CA SER A 6 17.60 -32.52 13.21
C SER A 6 17.27 -31.59 14.37
N GLU A 7 18.25 -31.32 15.25
CA GLU A 7 18.11 -30.41 16.40
C GLU A 7 18.65 -29.00 16.13
N GLU A 8 19.32 -28.78 15.00
CA GLU A 8 19.79 -27.45 14.62
C GLU A 8 18.60 -26.57 14.19
N GLY A 9 18.58 -25.32 14.71
CA GLY A 9 17.52 -24.33 14.52
C GLY A 9 17.31 -23.90 13.05
N PRO A 10 16.72 -22.72 12.77
CA PRO A 10 16.33 -22.31 11.40
C PRO A 10 17.48 -22.20 10.37
N VAL A 11 18.72 -22.49 10.77
CA VAL A 11 19.92 -22.61 9.92
C VAL A 11 20.25 -24.09 9.57
N GLY A 12 19.40 -25.05 9.96
CA GLY A 12 19.55 -26.48 9.69
C GLY A 12 19.09 -26.90 8.28
N LEU A 13 18.73 -28.19 8.11
CA LEU A 13 18.34 -28.82 6.83
C LEU A 13 17.39 -28.00 5.95
N ALA A 14 16.45 -27.26 6.54
CA ALA A 14 15.54 -26.39 5.81
C ALA A 14 16.26 -25.24 5.09
N GLY A 15 17.26 -24.62 5.72
CA GLY A 15 18.08 -23.58 5.11
C GLY A 15 19.01 -24.13 4.02
N LEU A 16 19.55 -25.34 4.24
CA LEU A 16 20.34 -26.04 3.22
C LEU A 16 19.51 -26.40 1.99
N LEU A 17 18.31 -26.97 2.19
CA LEU A 17 17.37 -27.31 1.13
C LEU A 17 16.88 -26.06 0.39
N ALA A 18 16.56 -24.99 1.12
CA ALA A 18 16.19 -23.72 0.51
C ALA A 18 17.33 -23.15 -0.36
N THR A 19 18.59 -23.28 0.06
CA THR A 19 19.75 -22.83 -0.72
C THR A 19 20.02 -23.74 -1.93
N ALA A 20 19.76 -25.04 -1.81
CA ALA A 20 19.90 -25.99 -2.91
C ALA A 20 18.81 -25.82 -3.99
N ILE A 21 17.56 -25.55 -3.56
CA ILE A 21 16.41 -25.33 -4.45
C ILE A 21 16.41 -23.91 -5.03
N CYS A 22 16.80 -22.93 -4.23
CA CYS A 22 16.93 -21.52 -4.63
C CYS A 22 18.38 -21.04 -4.45
N PRO A 23 19.32 -21.47 -5.31
CA PRO A 23 20.68 -20.96 -5.26
C PRO A 23 20.69 -19.45 -5.38
N ARG A 24 21.33 -18.78 -4.42
CA ARG A 24 21.38 -17.31 -4.38
C ARG A 24 21.96 -16.71 -5.66
N SER A 25 22.89 -17.39 -6.32
CA SER A 25 23.48 -16.99 -7.60
C SER A 25 22.47 -16.95 -8.76
N VAL A 26 21.42 -17.77 -8.72
CA VAL A 26 20.38 -17.83 -9.75
C VAL A 26 19.22 -16.90 -9.40
N TYR A 27 18.85 -16.82 -8.13
CA TYR A 27 17.73 -16.00 -7.69
C TYR A 27 18.07 -14.51 -7.58
N ALA A 28 19.32 -14.14 -7.28
CA ALA A 28 19.71 -12.74 -7.16
C ALA A 28 19.57 -11.96 -8.48
N SER A 29 19.93 -12.56 -9.62
CA SER A 29 19.77 -11.90 -10.92
C SER A 29 18.30 -11.73 -11.31
N VAL A 30 17.47 -12.74 -11.04
CA VAL A 30 16.02 -12.66 -11.27
C VAL A 30 15.38 -11.62 -10.34
N LEU A 31 15.83 -11.54 -9.10
CA LEU A 31 15.39 -10.53 -8.14
C LEU A 31 15.70 -9.11 -8.63
N GLU A 32 16.86 -8.87 -9.20
CA GLU A 32 17.20 -7.56 -9.77
C GLU A 32 16.25 -7.17 -10.91
N ASP A 33 15.87 -8.13 -11.76
CA ASP A 33 14.94 -7.92 -12.86
C ASP A 33 13.50 -7.62 -12.38
N ILE A 34 13.08 -8.21 -11.25
CA ILE A 34 11.75 -7.98 -10.66
C ILE A 34 11.73 -6.95 -9.53
N MET A 35 12.90 -6.44 -9.14
CA MET A 35 12.98 -5.46 -8.06
C MET A 35 12.17 -4.25 -8.50
N PRO A 36 11.19 -3.81 -7.68
CA PRO A 36 10.45 -2.61 -8.02
C PRO A 36 11.46 -1.48 -8.16
N VAL A 37 11.55 -0.91 -9.37
CA VAL A 37 12.26 0.34 -9.56
C VAL A 37 11.57 1.31 -8.64
N LYS A 38 12.24 1.66 -7.54
CA LYS A 38 11.77 2.66 -6.61
C LYS A 38 11.68 3.92 -7.45
N MET A 39 10.48 4.22 -7.96
CA MET A 39 10.25 5.47 -8.65
C MET A 39 10.79 6.52 -7.70
N LYS A 40 11.72 7.35 -8.19
CA LYS A 40 12.02 8.58 -7.48
C LYS A 40 10.67 9.18 -7.19
N THR A 41 10.34 9.35 -5.92
CA THR A 41 9.16 10.12 -5.53
C THR A 41 9.25 11.35 -6.42
N PRO A 42 8.26 11.60 -7.31
CA PRO A 42 8.28 12.84 -8.06
C PRO A 42 8.50 13.91 -7.02
N ASP A 43 9.49 14.80 -7.24
CA ASP A 43 9.64 15.98 -6.39
C ASP A 43 8.24 16.48 -6.16
N ALA A 44 7.81 16.52 -4.90
CA ALA A 44 6.40 16.70 -4.57
C ALA A 44 5.92 17.87 -5.40
N ILE A 45 5.12 17.60 -6.43
CA ILE A 45 4.69 18.65 -7.33
C ILE A 45 3.79 19.47 -6.44
N VAL A 46 4.33 20.56 -5.90
CA VAL A 46 3.58 21.52 -5.10
C VAL A 46 2.67 22.18 -6.11
N ARG A 47 1.53 21.52 -6.36
CA ARG A 47 0.45 22.13 -7.11
C ARG A 47 0.05 23.35 -6.28
N PRO A 48 0.13 24.56 -6.84
CA PRO A 48 -0.32 25.73 -6.13
C PRO A 48 -1.77 25.48 -5.73
N LEU A 49 -2.05 25.57 -4.44
CA LEU A 49 -3.42 25.52 -3.98
C LEU A 49 -4.19 26.65 -4.67
N PRO A 50 -5.38 26.38 -5.23
CA PRO A 50 -6.18 27.44 -5.81
C PRO A 50 -6.39 28.53 -4.75
N GLN A 51 -6.06 29.77 -5.09
CA GLN A 51 -6.29 30.91 -4.20
C GLN A 51 -7.79 31.16 -4.11
N LEU A 52 -8.39 30.72 -3.01
CA LEU A 52 -9.77 31.02 -2.68
C LEU A 52 -9.84 32.40 -2.04
N THR A 53 -10.55 33.34 -2.67
CA THR A 53 -10.88 34.62 -2.01
C THR A 53 -11.92 34.38 -0.93
N ARG A 54 -12.03 35.26 0.06
CA ARG A 54 -13.00 35.12 1.16
C ARG A 54 -14.46 35.00 0.70
N ASP A 55 -14.77 35.58 -0.46
CA ASP A 55 -16.13 35.59 -1.02
C ASP A 55 -16.37 34.41 -1.98
N THR A 56 -15.34 33.60 -2.24
CA THR A 56 -15.47 32.42 -3.10
C THR A 56 -16.26 31.33 -2.37
N LYS A 57 -17.41 30.95 -2.92
CA LYS A 57 -18.09 29.72 -2.51
C LYS A 57 -17.29 28.52 -3.03
N ALA A 58 -16.61 27.82 -2.12
CA ALA A 58 -15.85 26.64 -2.46
C ALA A 58 -16.36 25.41 -1.71
N PHE A 59 -16.12 24.24 -2.31
CA PHE A 59 -16.55 22.97 -1.79
C PHE A 59 -15.39 21.98 -1.72
N VAL A 60 -15.39 21.17 -0.67
CA VAL A 60 -14.45 20.06 -0.48
C VAL A 60 -15.28 18.78 -0.44
N ILE A 61 -14.83 17.74 -1.15
CA ILE A 61 -15.39 16.40 -1.03
C ILE A 61 -14.34 15.51 -0.38
N THR A 62 -14.71 14.86 0.71
CA THR A 62 -13.90 13.82 1.35
C THR A 62 -14.56 12.48 1.12
N PHE A 63 -13.77 11.48 0.73
CA PHE A 63 -14.21 10.12 0.52
C PHE A 63 -13.31 9.20 1.35
N ASP A 64 -13.93 8.24 2.02
CA ASP A 64 -13.23 7.15 2.69
C ASP A 64 -13.93 5.82 2.38
N GLY A 65 -13.17 4.74 2.35
CA GLY A 65 -13.71 3.43 2.06
C GLY A 65 -12.83 2.31 2.59
N ALA A 66 -13.50 1.24 3.00
CA ALA A 66 -12.87 0.02 3.50
C ALA A 66 -13.39 -1.17 2.71
N VAL A 67 -12.49 -2.09 2.38
CA VAL A 67 -12.83 -3.34 1.69
C VAL A 67 -12.36 -4.51 2.51
N LYS A 68 -13.23 -5.50 2.72
CA LYS A 68 -12.85 -6.81 3.23
C LYS A 68 -12.61 -7.74 2.05
N ILE A 69 -11.33 -8.04 1.79
CA ILE A 69 -10.87 -8.85 0.64
C ILE A 69 -11.57 -10.22 0.59
N ASN A 70 -11.79 -10.82 1.76
CA ASN A 70 -12.31 -12.19 1.91
C ASN A 70 -13.81 -12.29 1.54
N GLU A 71 -14.56 -11.21 1.77
CA GLU A 71 -16.01 -11.16 1.62
C GLU A 71 -16.45 -10.50 0.31
N LYS A 72 -15.49 -10.03 -0.51
CA LYS A 72 -15.73 -9.20 -1.71
C LYS A 72 -16.72 -8.05 -1.45
N THR A 73 -16.77 -7.59 -0.20
CA THR A 73 -17.73 -6.62 0.30
C THR A 73 -16.94 -5.45 0.85
N GLY A 74 -17.39 -4.24 0.53
CA GLY A 74 -16.78 -3.01 1.00
C GLY A 74 -17.85 -2.03 1.46
N SER A 75 -17.44 -1.08 2.29
CA SER A 75 -18.21 0.08 2.68
C SER A 75 -17.47 1.32 2.23
N PHE A 76 -18.20 2.36 1.84
CA PHE A 76 -17.60 3.66 1.61
C PHE A 76 -18.47 4.75 2.23
N GLY A 77 -17.90 5.94 2.35
CA GLY A 77 -18.58 7.12 2.81
C GLY A 77 -18.03 8.34 2.08
N MET A 78 -18.88 9.34 1.91
CA MET A 78 -18.52 10.62 1.30
C MET A 78 -19.20 11.76 2.04
N VAL A 79 -18.46 12.86 2.24
CA VAL A 79 -19.01 14.11 2.78
C VAL A 79 -18.64 15.27 1.85
N LEU A 80 -19.66 16.07 1.50
CA LEU A 80 -19.52 17.34 0.79
C LEU A 80 -19.58 18.48 1.81
N TRP A 81 -18.51 19.27 1.87
CA TRP A 81 -18.33 20.41 2.76
C TRP A 81 -18.36 21.72 1.97
N ARG A 82 -18.93 22.78 2.54
CA ARG A 82 -18.71 24.16 2.10
C ARG A 82 -17.64 24.82 2.97
N VAL A 83 -16.64 25.40 2.33
CA VAL A 83 -15.56 26.16 2.98
C VAL A 83 -15.76 27.67 2.76
N PRO A 84 -15.29 28.54 3.69
CA PRO A 84 -14.44 28.23 4.85
C PRO A 84 -15.21 27.81 6.12
N GLU A 85 -16.55 27.79 6.13
CA GLU A 85 -17.30 27.54 7.37
C GLU A 85 -17.36 26.07 7.78
N TRP A 86 -16.79 25.17 6.96
CA TRP A 86 -16.81 23.72 7.15
C TRP A 86 -18.22 23.15 7.33
N LYS A 87 -19.20 23.71 6.61
CA LYS A 87 -20.60 23.29 6.69
C LYS A 87 -20.81 22.01 5.88
N VAL A 88 -21.37 20.98 6.51
CA VAL A 88 -21.83 19.77 5.79
C VAL A 88 -23.02 20.15 4.90
N ILE A 89 -22.89 19.87 3.60
CA ILE A 89 -23.93 20.05 2.59
C ILE A 89 -24.65 18.73 2.32
N LYS A 90 -23.88 17.64 2.23
CA LYS A 90 -24.42 16.30 1.98
C LYS A 90 -23.46 15.24 2.53
N ALA A 91 -24.02 14.13 3.00
CA ALA A 91 -23.29 12.89 3.27
C ALA A 91 -23.94 11.73 2.51
N ALA A 92 -23.15 10.73 2.15
CA ALA A 92 -23.59 9.49 1.53
C ALA A 92 -22.70 8.33 2.02
N GLU A 93 -23.29 7.14 2.07
CA GLU A 93 -22.68 5.86 2.45
C GLU A 93 -23.10 4.79 1.44
#